data_AF-A0A350X0A5-F1
#
_entry.id   AF-A0A350X0A5-F1
#
_cell.length_a   1.000
_cell.length_b   1.000
_cell.length_c   1.000
_cell.angle_alpha   90.00
_cell.angle_beta   90.00
_cell.angle_gamma   90.00
#
_symmetry.space_group_name_H-M   'P 1'
#
loop_
_entity.id
_entity.type
_entity.pdbx_description
1 polymer ?
#
loop_
_entity_poly.entity_id
_entity_poly.type
_entity_poly.pdbx_seq_one_letter_code
_entity_poly.pdbx_strand_id
1 'polypeptide(L)'
;MVIKRKRIRGENLGALHKFKVKDLLSLKLIIAIIFALIVWGAIYYNYHVITYDKQLNVLINYIYDETAPDDAVTVYQKFLNMDSPYRERIKKNLGPAIISRFQYYANLYMLRKIQYEEYLQYEQIVTELFFSNDTVKDTEQEVKKYYESQRAYTYGANLQEQGRIEDAIQSYSQVMFNDQYYYDLAKEKIEVCIKLIKEQYITEASEYYEQKQYVKAISQLYYLANNGEDESVSSLIWYYQSEFYTALMKEITELIEEEQYGYLIKYLNEVRPYLGEQYEDTLNLALSDLTLKRAQRRDKALGKYNAKIQVASIPEANQQIIAPNQIQIPSFAAFNQVSYATQVFSSVKKYDSDEVTEDVVVEYANMMPYLTTNSEITSAALTVMFGVMNTEKINFNEVQLVVNGQSVFTYSVEANELRQVENEFSVIEWISVEIDDETIKEFISIPNENREMSILFIGQNGVQAYEIAPIEMEMLVMMSEIFEAIMK
;
A
#
# COMPACT_ATOMS: atom_id res chain seq x y z
N MET A 1 13.95 -49.83 -116.80
CA MET A 1 14.83 -50.91 -116.30
C MET A 1 14.04 -51.68 -115.24
N VAL A 2 14.01 -53.02 -115.29
CA VAL A 2 13.20 -53.91 -114.42
C VAL A 2 14.14 -54.72 -113.52
N ILE A 3 13.58 -55.53 -112.58
CA ILE A 3 14.22 -56.66 -111.83
C ILE A 3 14.79 -56.24 -110.46
N LYS A 4 14.43 -56.82 -109.28
CA LYS A 4 13.59 -58.01 -108.93
C LYS A 4 12.98 -57.94 -107.49
N ARG A 5 11.91 -58.71 -107.24
CA ARG A 5 11.42 -59.16 -105.89
C ARG A 5 12.28 -60.35 -105.36
N LYS A 6 12.24 -60.77 -104.07
CA LYS A 6 11.37 -61.80 -103.40
C LYS A 6 12.12 -62.34 -102.14
N ARG A 7 11.62 -63.09 -101.11
CA ARG A 7 10.26 -63.56 -100.67
C ARG A 7 10.29 -64.15 -99.21
N ILE A 8 9.66 -63.49 -98.21
CA ILE A 8 9.07 -64.13 -96.97
C ILE A 8 10.14 -64.75 -96.00
N ARG A 9 9.96 -65.10 -94.69
CA ARG A 9 8.87 -65.28 -93.68
C ARG A 9 9.20 -64.44 -92.39
N GLY A 10 8.71 -64.60 -91.15
CA GLY A 10 7.78 -65.55 -90.47
C GLY A 10 8.17 -65.82 -88.99
N GLU A 11 7.39 -66.42 -88.07
CA GLU A 11 5.93 -66.61 -87.85
C GLU A 11 5.71 -66.91 -86.34
N ASN A 12 4.64 -66.43 -85.65
CA ASN A 12 4.06 -67.08 -84.44
C ASN A 12 2.75 -66.41 -83.93
N LEU A 13 1.70 -67.23 -83.76
CA LEU A 13 0.39 -66.90 -83.18
C LEU A 13 0.06 -67.99 -82.14
N GLY A 14 -0.31 -67.61 -80.91
CA GLY A 14 -0.97 -68.55 -79.98
C GLY A 14 -0.51 -68.49 -78.51
N ALA A 15 -1.22 -67.73 -77.68
CA ALA A 15 -1.32 -67.91 -76.22
C ALA A 15 -2.44 -67.02 -75.62
N LEU A 16 -3.71 -67.26 -76.01
CA LEU A 16 -4.84 -66.45 -75.56
C LEU A 16 -5.88 -67.29 -74.81
N HIS A 17 -5.50 -67.80 -73.62
CA HIS A 17 -6.45 -68.43 -72.69
C HIS A 17 -6.06 -68.30 -71.22
N LYS A 18 -7.05 -67.94 -70.38
CA LYS A 18 -7.04 -67.89 -68.90
C LYS A 18 -6.13 -66.84 -68.22
N PHE A 19 -6.54 -65.57 -68.28
CA PHE A 19 -6.39 -64.67 -67.12
C PHE A 19 -7.76 -64.47 -66.46
N LYS A 20 -7.82 -64.50 -65.12
CA LYS A 20 -9.08 -64.56 -64.37
C LYS A 20 -9.67 -63.17 -64.18
N VAL A 21 -11.00 -63.09 -64.19
CA VAL A 21 -11.81 -61.86 -63.96
C VAL A 21 -11.50 -61.17 -62.62
N LYS A 22 -10.83 -61.84 -61.68
CA LYS A 22 -10.47 -61.31 -60.35
C LYS A 22 -9.40 -60.20 -60.39
N ASP A 23 -8.50 -60.20 -61.38
CA ASP A 23 -7.36 -59.26 -61.45
C ASP A 23 -7.73 -57.94 -62.15
N LEU A 24 -8.83 -57.91 -62.90
CA LEU A 24 -9.34 -56.71 -63.59
C LEU A 24 -10.14 -55.79 -62.66
N LEU A 25 -10.74 -56.34 -61.60
CA LEU A 25 -11.43 -55.59 -60.55
C LEU A 25 -10.44 -54.90 -59.61
N SER A 26 -9.35 -55.58 -59.21
CA SER A 26 -8.30 -54.97 -58.39
C SER A 26 -7.56 -53.85 -59.12
N LEU A 27 -7.21 -54.04 -60.40
CA LEU A 27 -6.53 -53.00 -61.18
C LEU A 27 -7.37 -51.71 -61.32
N LYS A 28 -8.68 -51.84 -61.61
CA LYS A 28 -9.59 -50.68 -61.69
C LYS A 28 -9.77 -49.97 -60.35
N LEU A 29 -9.82 -50.73 -59.24
CA LEU A 29 -9.88 -50.16 -57.89
C LEU A 29 -8.60 -49.38 -57.55
N ILE A 30 -7.42 -49.93 -57.87
CA ILE A 30 -6.13 -49.28 -57.68
C ILE A 30 -6.04 -47.98 -58.49
N ILE A 31 -6.44 -47.99 -59.76
CA ILE A 31 -6.47 -46.78 -60.61
C ILE A 31 -7.44 -45.73 -60.03
N ALA A 32 -8.62 -46.14 -59.53
CA ALA A 32 -9.56 -45.22 -58.90
C ALA A 32 -9.00 -44.62 -57.59
N ILE A 33 -8.29 -45.40 -56.78
CA ILE A 33 -7.62 -44.92 -55.55
C ILE A 33 -6.48 -43.95 -55.91
N ILE A 34 -5.66 -44.26 -56.91
CA ILE A 34 -4.59 -43.36 -57.39
C ILE A 34 -5.20 -42.05 -57.92
N PHE A 35 -6.28 -42.12 -58.71
CA PHE A 35 -6.95 -40.93 -59.22
C PHE A 35 -7.59 -40.11 -58.09
N ALA A 36 -8.20 -40.76 -57.10
CA ALA A 36 -8.72 -40.10 -55.91
C ALA A 36 -7.60 -39.43 -55.09
N LEU A 37 -6.44 -40.06 -54.94
CA LEU A 37 -5.27 -39.46 -54.28
C LEU A 37 -4.67 -38.29 -55.07
N ILE A 38 -4.65 -38.35 -56.42
CA ILE A 38 -4.22 -37.23 -57.27
C ILE A 38 -5.21 -36.06 -57.17
N VAL A 39 -6.52 -36.33 -57.24
CA VAL A 39 -7.56 -35.29 -57.12
C VAL A 39 -7.59 -34.70 -55.71
N TRP A 40 -7.49 -35.53 -54.67
CA TRP A 40 -7.45 -35.05 -53.29
C TRP A 40 -6.16 -34.28 -53.00
N GLY A 41 -5.01 -34.74 -53.51
CA GLY A 41 -3.74 -34.03 -53.46
C GLY A 41 -3.77 -32.70 -54.23
N ALA A 42 -4.43 -32.64 -55.39
CA ALA A 42 -4.61 -31.41 -56.15
C ALA A 42 -5.56 -30.43 -55.43
N ILE A 43 -6.66 -30.90 -54.85
CA ILE A 43 -7.57 -30.09 -54.04
C ILE A 43 -6.84 -29.57 -52.79
N TYR A 44 -6.09 -30.43 -52.09
CA TYR A 44 -5.29 -30.06 -50.93
C TYR A 44 -4.23 -29.01 -51.28
N TYR A 45 -3.47 -29.22 -52.37
CA TYR A 45 -2.47 -28.27 -52.85
C TYR A 45 -3.08 -26.93 -53.26
N ASN A 46 -4.17 -26.95 -54.03
CA ASN A 46 -4.82 -25.74 -54.53
C ASN A 46 -5.49 -24.94 -53.40
N TYR A 47 -6.12 -25.62 -52.43
CA TYR A 47 -6.74 -24.99 -51.26
C TYR A 47 -5.71 -24.45 -50.26
N HIS A 48 -4.64 -25.19 -49.96
CA HIS A 48 -3.67 -24.78 -48.94
C HIS A 48 -2.50 -23.94 -49.46
N VAL A 49 -2.00 -24.15 -50.68
CA VAL A 49 -0.80 -23.43 -51.17
C VAL A 49 -1.18 -22.13 -51.88
N ILE A 50 -2.11 -22.16 -52.84
CA ILE A 50 -2.45 -20.95 -53.61
C ILE A 50 -3.20 -19.92 -52.76
N THR A 51 -4.06 -20.36 -51.84
CA THR A 51 -4.71 -19.47 -50.88
C THR A 51 -3.68 -18.84 -49.92
N TYR A 52 -2.72 -19.64 -49.43
CA TYR A 52 -1.63 -19.16 -48.57
C TYR A 52 -0.76 -18.13 -49.28
N ASP A 53 -0.29 -18.38 -50.50
CA ASP A 53 0.57 -17.44 -51.23
C ASP A 53 -0.14 -16.11 -51.52
N LYS A 54 -1.43 -16.15 -51.91
CA LYS A 54 -2.22 -14.93 -52.12
C LYS A 54 -2.39 -14.11 -50.84
N GLN A 55 -2.68 -14.78 -49.73
CA GLN A 55 -2.86 -14.13 -48.43
C GLN A 55 -1.53 -13.65 -47.85
N LEU A 56 -0.43 -14.37 -48.06
CA LEU A 56 0.93 -13.97 -47.71
C LEU A 56 1.33 -12.68 -48.42
N ASN A 57 1.01 -12.56 -49.72
CA ASN A 57 1.29 -11.35 -50.50
C ASN A 57 0.57 -10.11 -49.96
N VAL A 58 -0.68 -10.21 -49.49
CA VAL A 58 -1.37 -9.07 -48.85
C VAL A 58 -0.61 -8.59 -47.60
N LEU A 59 -0.04 -9.51 -46.82
CA LEU A 59 0.71 -9.17 -45.61
C LEU A 59 2.11 -8.63 -45.90
N ILE A 60 2.75 -9.10 -46.97
CA ILE A 60 3.99 -8.51 -47.49
C ILE A 60 3.71 -7.09 -48.01
N ASN A 61 2.64 -6.90 -48.77
CA ASN A 61 2.26 -5.59 -49.32
C ASN A 61 1.88 -4.59 -48.22
N TYR A 62 1.24 -5.01 -47.13
CA TYR A 62 1.02 -4.20 -45.93
C TYR A 62 2.32 -3.73 -45.26
N ILE A 63 3.38 -4.56 -45.22
CA ILE A 63 4.69 -4.15 -44.70
C ILE A 63 5.31 -3.02 -45.56
N TYR A 64 4.98 -2.98 -46.86
CA TYR A 64 5.49 -2.02 -47.85
C TYR A 64 4.53 -0.87 -48.22
N ASP A 65 3.47 -0.62 -47.44
CA ASP A 65 2.45 0.42 -47.69
C ASP A 65 1.64 0.30 -49.00
N GLU A 66 1.62 -0.89 -49.62
CA GLU A 66 0.90 -1.15 -50.87
C GLU A 66 -0.55 -1.63 -50.66
N THR A 67 -1.04 -1.72 -49.41
CA THR A 67 -2.41 -2.19 -49.11
C THR A 67 -2.94 -1.56 -47.81
N ALA A 68 -4.25 -1.33 -47.75
CA ALA A 68 -4.90 -0.71 -46.59
C ALA A 68 -4.85 -1.61 -45.33
N PRO A 69 -4.82 -1.04 -44.11
CA PRO A 69 -4.83 -1.80 -42.85
C PRO A 69 -6.00 -2.80 -42.75
N ASP A 70 -7.22 -2.39 -43.12
CA ASP A 70 -8.44 -3.21 -43.00
C ASP A 70 -8.41 -4.51 -43.84
N ASP A 71 -7.79 -4.45 -45.02
CA ASP A 71 -7.59 -5.62 -45.89
C ASP A 71 -6.60 -6.61 -45.26
N ALA A 72 -5.55 -6.09 -44.59
CA ALA A 72 -4.58 -6.89 -43.86
C ALA A 72 -5.20 -7.55 -42.61
N VAL A 73 -6.02 -6.83 -41.82
CA VAL A 73 -6.81 -7.38 -40.69
C VAL A 73 -7.62 -8.59 -41.16
N THR A 74 -8.42 -8.39 -42.21
CA THR A 74 -9.35 -9.41 -42.73
C THR A 74 -8.62 -10.66 -43.22
N VAL A 75 -7.41 -10.51 -43.77
CA VAL A 75 -6.57 -11.62 -44.21
C VAL A 75 -5.89 -12.33 -43.03
N TYR A 76 -5.41 -11.60 -42.02
CA TYR A 76 -4.71 -12.19 -40.87
C TYR A 76 -5.67 -12.90 -39.89
N GLN A 77 -6.86 -12.36 -39.64
CA GLN A 77 -7.88 -13.02 -38.82
C GLN A 77 -8.33 -14.36 -39.43
N LYS A 78 -8.34 -14.48 -40.77
CA LYS A 78 -8.58 -15.76 -41.46
C LYS A 78 -7.47 -16.78 -41.23
N PHE A 79 -6.21 -16.35 -41.04
CA PHE A 79 -5.10 -17.23 -40.66
C PHE A 79 -5.11 -17.62 -39.17
N LEU A 80 -5.53 -16.73 -38.26
CA LEU A 80 -5.65 -17.04 -36.84
C LEU A 80 -6.59 -18.21 -36.56
N ASN A 81 -7.70 -18.26 -37.29
CA ASN A 81 -8.74 -19.30 -37.18
C ASN A 81 -8.34 -20.64 -37.83
N MET A 82 -7.13 -20.76 -38.37
CA MET A 82 -6.58 -22.02 -38.87
C MET A 82 -5.60 -22.63 -37.86
N ASP A 83 -6.02 -23.69 -37.16
CA ASP A 83 -5.09 -24.55 -36.42
C ASP A 83 -4.17 -25.28 -37.41
N SER A 84 -2.99 -24.72 -37.65
CA SER A 84 -2.15 -25.14 -38.76
C SER A 84 -0.67 -24.74 -38.61
N PRO A 85 0.29 -25.59 -39.05
CA PRO A 85 1.73 -25.26 -39.08
C PRO A 85 2.12 -24.11 -40.04
N TYR A 86 1.14 -23.49 -40.71
CA TYR A 86 1.30 -22.24 -41.43
C TYR A 86 1.25 -21.02 -40.50
N ARG A 87 0.40 -21.03 -39.45
CA ARG A 87 0.26 -19.95 -38.45
C ARG A 87 1.60 -19.67 -37.76
N GLU A 88 2.27 -20.72 -37.30
CA GLU A 88 3.58 -20.62 -36.64
C GLU A 88 4.71 -20.23 -37.61
N ARG A 89 4.60 -20.59 -38.89
CA ARG A 89 5.54 -20.12 -39.93
C ARG A 89 5.39 -18.63 -40.23
N ILE A 90 4.17 -18.12 -40.30
CA ILE A 90 3.90 -16.68 -40.50
C ILE A 90 4.40 -15.89 -39.29
N LYS A 91 4.06 -16.29 -38.05
CA LYS A 91 4.59 -15.66 -36.83
C LYS A 91 6.12 -15.60 -36.83
N LYS A 92 6.79 -16.71 -37.17
CA LYS A 92 8.26 -16.79 -37.19
C LYS A 92 8.90 -15.93 -38.28
N ASN A 93 8.31 -15.88 -39.48
CA ASN A 93 8.96 -15.27 -40.64
C ASN A 93 8.57 -13.80 -40.86
N LEU A 94 7.32 -13.41 -40.55
CA LEU A 94 6.79 -12.06 -40.75
C LEU A 94 6.59 -11.28 -39.44
N GLY A 95 6.48 -11.97 -38.29
CA GLY A 95 6.29 -11.32 -36.98
C GLY A 95 7.26 -10.17 -36.70
N PRO A 96 8.59 -10.35 -36.86
CA PRO A 96 9.55 -9.26 -36.64
C PRO A 96 9.33 -8.03 -37.55
N ALA A 97 8.91 -8.25 -38.81
CA ALA A 97 8.64 -7.16 -39.75
C ALA A 97 7.33 -6.41 -39.40
N ILE A 98 6.29 -7.15 -38.99
CA ILE A 98 5.01 -6.58 -38.54
C ILE A 98 5.20 -5.77 -37.24
N ILE A 99 5.95 -6.30 -36.27
CA ILE A 99 6.29 -5.59 -35.02
C ILE A 99 7.11 -4.33 -35.34
N SER A 100 8.13 -4.42 -36.20
CA SER A 100 8.92 -3.26 -36.63
C SER A 100 8.06 -2.19 -37.31
N ARG A 101 7.07 -2.58 -38.13
CA ARG A 101 6.11 -1.65 -38.76
C ARG A 101 5.21 -0.95 -37.74
N PHE A 102 4.74 -1.69 -36.72
CA PHE A 102 3.98 -1.12 -35.61
C PHE A 102 4.81 -0.13 -34.79
N GLN A 103 6.06 -0.48 -34.45
CA GLN A 103 6.99 0.43 -33.80
C GLN A 103 7.27 1.68 -34.64
N TYR A 104 7.33 1.57 -35.97
CA TYR A 104 7.46 2.73 -36.85
C TYR A 104 6.27 3.68 -36.74
N TYR A 105 5.03 3.18 -36.75
CA TYR A 105 3.84 4.02 -36.59
C TYR A 105 3.68 4.56 -35.16
N ALA A 106 4.02 3.79 -34.13
CA ALA A 106 4.16 4.27 -32.75
C ALA A 106 5.10 5.49 -32.69
N ASN A 107 6.29 5.37 -33.28
CA ASN A 107 7.26 6.48 -33.36
C ASN A 107 6.72 7.68 -34.17
N LEU A 108 5.96 7.46 -35.25
CA LEU A 108 5.32 8.58 -35.97
C LEU A 108 4.29 9.33 -35.11
N TYR A 109 3.52 8.62 -34.28
CA TYR A 109 2.58 9.25 -33.35
C TYR A 109 3.31 10.01 -32.22
N MET A 110 4.34 9.40 -31.62
CA MET A 110 5.16 10.05 -30.58
C MET A 110 5.91 11.29 -31.13
N LEU A 111 6.34 11.25 -32.39
CA LEU A 111 6.89 12.39 -33.14
C LEU A 111 5.83 13.37 -33.68
N ARG A 112 4.54 13.19 -33.32
CA ARG A 112 3.40 14.06 -33.67
C ARG A 112 3.20 14.24 -35.19
N LYS A 113 3.55 13.22 -35.99
CA LYS A 113 3.42 13.21 -37.46
C LYS A 113 2.11 12.60 -37.98
N ILE A 114 1.40 11.86 -37.13
CA ILE A 114 0.08 11.25 -37.37
C ILE A 114 -0.80 11.46 -36.15
N GLN A 115 -2.12 11.38 -36.30
CA GLN A 115 -3.06 11.41 -35.17
C GLN A 115 -3.09 10.08 -34.40
N TYR A 116 -3.65 10.10 -33.19
CA TYR A 116 -3.78 8.89 -32.37
C TYR A 116 -4.71 7.86 -33.02
N GLU A 117 -5.79 8.33 -33.65
CA GLU A 117 -6.76 7.51 -34.39
C GLU A 117 -6.13 6.79 -35.60
N GLU A 118 -5.06 7.35 -36.18
CA GLU A 118 -4.27 6.69 -37.22
C GLU A 118 -3.39 5.58 -36.61
N TYR A 119 -2.74 5.84 -35.47
CA TYR A 119 -1.98 4.83 -34.73
C TYR A 119 -2.85 3.63 -34.29
N LEU A 120 -4.05 3.88 -33.78
CA LEU A 120 -4.98 2.84 -33.30
C LEU A 120 -5.28 1.78 -34.38
N GLN A 121 -5.28 2.14 -35.66
CA GLN A 121 -5.48 1.18 -36.77
C GLN A 121 -4.34 0.15 -36.85
N TYR A 122 -3.11 0.56 -36.55
CA TYR A 122 -1.93 -0.31 -36.53
C TYR A 122 -1.79 -1.08 -35.22
N GLU A 123 -2.22 -0.48 -34.09
CA GLU A 123 -2.29 -1.16 -32.79
C GLU A 123 -3.27 -2.34 -32.84
N GLN A 124 -4.51 -2.12 -33.30
CA GLN A 124 -5.53 -3.17 -33.44
C GLN A 124 -5.02 -4.39 -34.21
N ILE A 125 -4.21 -4.19 -35.26
CA ILE A 125 -3.60 -5.27 -36.03
C ILE A 125 -2.59 -6.07 -35.20
N VAL A 126 -1.75 -5.42 -34.39
CA VAL A 126 -0.60 -6.08 -33.76
C VAL A 126 -0.92 -6.62 -32.36
N THR A 127 -1.75 -5.94 -31.57
CA THR A 127 -2.14 -6.37 -30.23
C THR A 127 -2.87 -7.72 -30.25
N GLU A 128 -3.86 -7.93 -31.13
CA GLU A 128 -4.59 -9.21 -31.25
C GLU A 128 -3.67 -10.42 -31.52
N LEU A 129 -2.52 -10.17 -32.15
CA LEU A 129 -1.61 -11.19 -32.69
C LEU A 129 -0.40 -11.47 -31.78
N PHE A 130 0.07 -10.42 -31.12
CA PHE A 130 1.34 -10.38 -30.42
C PHE A 130 1.22 -9.77 -29.01
N PHE A 131 0.04 -9.75 -28.38
CA PHE A 131 -0.18 -9.31 -26.98
C PHE A 131 0.78 -9.93 -25.95
N SER A 132 1.35 -11.10 -26.25
CA SER A 132 2.31 -11.80 -25.38
C SER A 132 3.77 -11.46 -25.67
N ASN A 133 4.07 -10.67 -26.71
CA ASN A 133 5.40 -10.21 -27.08
C ASN A 133 5.74 -8.94 -26.30
N ASP A 134 6.88 -8.95 -25.60
CA ASP A 134 7.24 -7.86 -24.70
C ASP A 134 7.52 -6.55 -25.44
N THR A 135 8.16 -6.59 -26.61
CA THR A 135 8.38 -5.40 -27.46
C THR A 135 7.07 -4.71 -27.87
N VAL A 136 6.01 -5.49 -28.11
CA VAL A 136 4.68 -4.94 -28.42
C VAL A 136 4.09 -4.27 -27.20
N LYS A 137 4.04 -4.95 -26.04
CA LYS A 137 3.55 -4.38 -24.77
C LYS A 137 4.29 -3.10 -24.37
N ASP A 138 5.62 -3.10 -24.48
CA ASP A 138 6.47 -1.96 -24.14
C ASP A 138 6.13 -0.76 -25.03
N THR A 139 5.94 -1.00 -26.34
CA THR A 139 5.58 0.03 -27.31
C THR A 139 4.15 0.57 -27.09
N GLU A 140 3.18 -0.30 -26.81
CA GLU A 140 1.81 0.08 -26.42
C GLU A 140 1.82 0.94 -25.14
N GLN A 141 2.56 0.51 -24.12
CA GLN A 141 2.69 1.22 -22.86
C GLN A 141 3.42 2.56 -23.02
N GLU A 142 4.40 2.65 -23.92
CA GLU A 142 5.06 3.92 -24.24
C GLU A 142 4.12 4.88 -24.96
N VAL A 143 3.45 4.45 -26.04
CA VAL A 143 2.48 5.28 -26.77
C VAL A 143 1.34 5.74 -25.87
N LYS A 144 0.84 4.87 -24.98
CA LYS A 144 -0.17 5.22 -23.99
C LYS A 144 0.28 6.40 -23.10
N LYS A 145 1.55 6.46 -22.67
CA LYS A 145 2.07 7.61 -21.90
C LYS A 145 2.07 8.90 -22.71
N TYR A 146 2.43 8.86 -23.99
CA TYR A 146 2.35 10.02 -24.89
C TYR A 146 0.90 10.47 -25.16
N TYR A 147 -0.06 9.55 -25.13
CA TYR A 147 -1.48 9.86 -25.21
C TYR A 147 -2.01 10.48 -23.90
N GLU A 148 -1.68 9.89 -22.75
CA GLU A 148 -2.04 10.43 -21.43
C GLU A 148 -1.45 11.84 -21.22
N SER A 149 -0.20 12.06 -21.63
CA SER A 149 0.47 13.37 -21.66
C SER A 149 -0.28 14.40 -22.51
N GLN A 150 -0.65 14.05 -23.75
CA GLN A 150 -1.48 14.90 -24.62
C GLN A 150 -2.86 15.22 -24.00
N ARG A 151 -3.48 14.24 -23.35
CA ARG A 151 -4.78 14.39 -22.67
C ARG A 151 -4.67 15.30 -21.45
N ALA A 152 -3.62 15.17 -20.66
CA ALA A 152 -3.33 16.02 -19.51
C ALA A 152 -3.17 17.50 -19.91
N TYR A 153 -2.42 17.79 -20.99
CA TYR A 153 -2.35 19.14 -21.54
C TYR A 153 -3.71 19.68 -22.01
N THR A 154 -4.44 18.86 -22.77
CA THR A 154 -5.74 19.26 -23.35
C THR A 154 -6.79 19.54 -22.26
N TYR A 155 -6.79 18.73 -21.19
CA TYR A 155 -7.67 18.91 -20.05
C TYR A 155 -7.30 20.17 -19.24
N GLY A 156 -6.00 20.43 -19.04
CA GLY A 156 -5.50 21.66 -18.42
C GLY A 156 -5.92 22.92 -19.18
N ALA A 157 -5.85 22.90 -20.51
CA ALA A 157 -6.34 24.02 -21.34
C ALA A 157 -7.83 24.28 -21.16
N ASN A 158 -8.66 23.22 -21.10
CA ASN A 158 -10.09 23.37 -20.86
C ASN A 158 -10.39 23.93 -19.46
N LEU A 159 -9.67 23.49 -18.43
CA LEU A 159 -9.78 24.01 -17.07
C LEU A 159 -9.36 25.49 -16.98
N GLN A 160 -8.30 25.88 -17.70
CA GLN A 160 -7.85 27.27 -17.78
C GLN A 160 -8.94 28.15 -18.43
N GLU A 161 -9.57 27.70 -19.52
CA GLU A 161 -10.69 28.41 -20.16
C GLU A 161 -11.92 28.54 -19.25
N GLN A 162 -12.15 27.58 -18.34
CA GLN A 162 -13.19 27.65 -17.31
C GLN A 162 -12.84 28.57 -16.12
N GLY A 163 -11.62 29.14 -16.07
CA GLY A 163 -11.13 29.90 -14.93
C GLY A 163 -10.72 29.05 -13.72
N ARG A 164 -10.63 27.72 -13.87
CA ARG A 164 -10.19 26.78 -12.83
C ARG A 164 -8.67 26.65 -12.83
N ILE A 165 -7.99 27.73 -12.43
CA ILE A 165 -6.55 27.91 -12.69
C ILE A 165 -5.67 26.90 -11.93
N GLU A 166 -5.99 26.59 -10.66
CA GLU A 166 -5.23 25.59 -9.87
C GLU A 166 -5.35 24.18 -10.45
N ASP A 167 -6.57 23.75 -10.79
CA ASP A 167 -6.83 22.47 -11.46
C ASP A 167 -6.09 22.40 -12.81
N ALA A 168 -6.04 23.52 -13.54
CA ALA A 168 -5.32 23.62 -14.81
C ALA A 168 -3.81 23.40 -14.62
N ILE A 169 -3.20 24.07 -13.63
CA ILE A 169 -1.78 23.86 -13.26
C ILE A 169 -1.54 22.39 -12.92
N GLN A 170 -2.37 21.78 -12.07
CA GLN A 170 -2.24 20.37 -11.70
C GLN A 170 -2.31 19.44 -12.92
N SER A 171 -3.22 19.71 -13.86
CA SER A 171 -3.34 18.94 -15.10
C SER A 171 -2.15 19.14 -16.03
N TYR A 172 -1.59 20.35 -16.12
CA TYR A 172 -0.37 20.59 -16.90
C TYR A 172 0.86 19.91 -16.29
N SER A 173 0.97 19.83 -14.96
CA SER A 173 2.07 19.14 -14.26
C SER A 173 2.05 17.61 -14.44
N GLN A 174 0.97 17.02 -15.00
CA GLN A 174 0.90 15.60 -15.36
C GLN A 174 1.47 15.31 -16.76
N VAL A 175 1.83 16.33 -17.54
CA VAL A 175 2.42 16.18 -18.87
C VAL A 175 3.84 15.60 -18.76
N MET A 176 4.14 14.58 -19.56
CA MET A 176 5.37 13.81 -19.42
C MET A 176 6.56 14.56 -20.01
N PHE A 177 7.66 14.68 -19.24
CA PHE A 177 8.91 15.32 -19.69
C PHE A 177 9.46 14.82 -21.04
N ASN A 178 9.34 13.51 -21.31
CA ASN A 178 9.81 12.92 -22.57
C ASN A 178 8.98 13.36 -23.79
N ASP A 179 7.73 13.81 -23.58
CA ASP A 179 6.84 14.37 -24.61
C ASP A 179 7.11 15.87 -24.78
N GLN A 180 8.34 16.20 -25.20
CA GLN A 180 8.89 17.56 -25.22
C GLN A 180 7.93 18.61 -25.80
N TYR A 181 7.21 18.27 -26.87
CA TYR A 181 6.24 19.17 -27.51
C TYR A 181 5.13 19.63 -26.55
N TYR A 182 4.46 18.71 -25.85
CA TYR A 182 3.44 19.09 -24.90
C TYR A 182 4.04 19.59 -23.59
N TYR A 183 5.21 19.10 -23.18
CA TYR A 183 5.89 19.54 -21.96
C TYR A 183 6.27 21.03 -22.02
N ASP A 184 6.87 21.49 -23.13
CA ASP A 184 7.23 22.89 -23.33
C ASP A 184 5.97 23.80 -23.34
N LEU A 185 4.91 23.37 -24.02
CA LEU A 185 3.62 24.06 -24.00
C LEU A 185 2.96 24.09 -22.62
N ALA A 186 3.02 22.97 -21.88
CA ALA A 186 2.49 22.88 -20.51
C ALA A 186 3.24 23.84 -19.58
N LYS A 187 4.57 23.91 -19.69
CA LYS A 187 5.39 24.87 -18.94
C LYS A 187 4.99 26.32 -19.21
N GLU A 188 4.87 26.71 -20.48
CA GLU A 188 4.41 28.08 -20.85
C GLU A 188 3.02 28.38 -20.26
N LYS A 189 2.11 27.41 -20.29
CA LYS A 189 0.76 27.57 -19.72
C LYS A 189 0.76 27.64 -18.20
N ILE A 190 1.59 26.88 -17.52
CA ILE A 190 1.82 26.97 -16.07
C ILE A 190 2.30 28.38 -15.70
N GLU A 191 3.32 28.92 -16.40
CA GLU A 191 3.82 30.28 -16.18
C GLU A 191 2.74 31.36 -16.35
N VAL A 192 1.83 31.20 -17.31
CA VAL A 192 0.67 32.11 -17.48
C VAL A 192 -0.33 31.94 -16.35
N CYS A 193 -0.65 30.71 -15.95
CA CYS A 193 -1.59 30.42 -14.88
C CYS A 193 -1.14 31.00 -13.53
N ILE A 194 0.15 30.83 -13.17
CA ILE A 194 0.72 31.39 -11.94
C ILE A 194 0.58 32.92 -11.92
N LYS A 195 0.86 33.60 -13.04
CA LYS A 195 0.73 35.06 -13.13
C LYS A 195 -0.69 35.56 -12.86
N LEU A 196 -1.72 34.75 -13.14
CA LEU A 196 -3.12 35.09 -12.86
C LEU A 196 -3.48 34.97 -11.36
N ILE A 197 -2.93 33.98 -10.65
CA ILE A 197 -3.22 33.73 -9.23
C ILE A 197 -2.20 34.38 -8.27
N LYS A 198 -1.05 34.86 -8.77
CA LYS A 198 0.03 35.43 -7.97
C LYS A 198 -0.44 36.52 -7.01
N GLU A 199 -1.25 37.48 -7.47
CA GLU A 199 -1.73 38.57 -6.63
C GLU A 199 -2.62 38.06 -5.48
N GLN A 200 -3.54 37.14 -5.77
CA GLN A 200 -4.39 36.49 -4.77
C GLN A 200 -3.55 35.76 -3.72
N TYR A 201 -2.62 34.89 -4.13
CA TYR A 201 -1.78 34.11 -3.21
C TYR A 201 -0.87 34.99 -2.35
N ILE A 202 -0.35 36.11 -2.88
CA ILE A 202 0.41 37.09 -2.09
C ILE A 202 -0.50 37.81 -1.08
N THR A 203 -1.71 38.19 -1.47
CA THR A 203 -2.69 38.79 -0.54
C THR A 203 -3.05 37.81 0.58
N GLU A 204 -3.44 36.58 0.27
CA GLU A 204 -3.75 35.54 1.26
C GLU A 204 -2.56 35.25 2.18
N ALA A 205 -1.34 35.16 1.63
CA ALA A 205 -0.13 34.98 2.43
C ALA A 205 0.07 36.14 3.42
N SER A 206 -0.19 37.38 3.00
CA SER A 206 -0.11 38.55 3.88
C SER A 206 -1.19 38.55 4.97
N GLU A 207 -2.43 38.16 4.64
CA GLU A 207 -3.51 38.04 5.63
C GLU A 207 -3.23 36.95 6.67
N TYR A 208 -2.69 35.79 6.26
CA TYR A 208 -2.26 34.75 7.18
C TYR A 208 -1.06 35.20 8.04
N TYR A 209 -0.12 35.95 7.47
CA TYR A 209 1.02 36.51 8.19
C TYR A 209 0.59 37.53 9.26
N GLU A 210 -0.33 38.44 8.95
CA GLU A 210 -0.90 39.39 9.93
C GLU A 210 -1.61 38.66 11.08
N GLN A 211 -2.25 37.53 10.78
CA GLN A 211 -2.88 36.63 11.77
C GLN A 211 -1.88 35.74 12.53
N LYS A 212 -0.56 35.87 12.28
CA LYS A 212 0.53 35.00 12.80
C LYS A 212 0.39 33.52 12.44
N GLN A 213 -0.38 33.19 11.40
CA GLN A 213 -0.53 31.83 10.86
C GLN A 213 0.62 31.53 9.88
N TYR A 214 1.86 31.64 10.37
CA TYR A 214 3.09 31.63 9.56
C TYR A 214 3.20 30.42 8.62
N VAL A 215 2.86 29.22 9.09
CA VAL A 215 2.88 27.99 8.27
C VAL A 215 1.99 28.12 7.03
N LYS A 216 0.78 28.69 7.18
CA LYS A 216 -0.13 28.93 6.05
C LYS A 216 0.38 30.04 5.13
N ALA A 217 0.90 31.12 5.69
CA ALA A 217 1.49 32.21 4.92
C ALA A 217 2.65 31.71 4.03
N ILE A 218 3.56 30.92 4.61
CA ILE A 218 4.70 30.32 3.91
C ILE A 218 4.22 29.26 2.90
N SER A 219 3.19 28.46 3.20
CA SER A 219 2.69 27.46 2.25
C SER A 219 2.12 28.09 0.97
N GLN A 220 1.42 29.22 1.06
CA GLN A 220 0.93 29.94 -0.13
C GLN A 220 2.09 30.46 -0.99
N LEU A 221 3.15 30.98 -0.37
CA LEU A 221 4.32 31.46 -1.10
C LEU A 221 5.16 30.31 -1.71
N TYR A 222 5.27 29.17 -1.02
CA TYR A 222 5.90 27.98 -1.59
C TYR A 222 5.13 27.40 -2.77
N TYR A 223 3.80 27.48 -2.78
CA TYR A 223 3.02 27.11 -3.97
C TYR A 223 3.42 27.96 -5.19
N LEU A 224 3.61 29.28 -5.01
CA LEU A 224 4.10 30.15 -6.08
C LEU A 224 5.55 29.80 -6.50
N ALA A 225 6.47 29.68 -5.53
CA ALA A 225 7.89 29.45 -5.78
C ALA A 225 8.19 28.08 -6.44
N ASN A 226 7.44 27.03 -6.09
CA ASN A 226 7.62 25.69 -6.68
C ASN A 226 7.13 25.61 -8.14
N ASN A 227 6.26 26.53 -8.56
CA ASN A 227 5.71 26.54 -9.91
C ASN A 227 6.37 27.60 -10.81
N GLY A 228 7.07 28.61 -10.26
CA GLY A 228 7.82 29.59 -11.05
C GLY A 228 8.88 30.37 -10.27
N GLU A 229 9.97 30.75 -10.94
CA GLU A 229 11.06 31.53 -10.37
C GLU A 229 10.66 33.01 -10.20
N ASP A 230 10.63 33.48 -8.94
CA ASP A 230 10.34 34.88 -8.61
C ASP A 230 11.12 35.33 -7.37
N GLU A 231 12.15 36.16 -7.57
CA GLU A 231 12.99 36.69 -6.48
C GLU A 231 12.20 37.47 -5.42
N SER A 232 11.08 38.09 -5.78
CA SER A 232 10.22 38.82 -4.82
C SER A 232 9.46 37.87 -3.90
N VAL A 233 9.02 36.72 -4.42
CA VAL A 233 8.38 35.66 -3.62
C VAL A 233 9.42 34.99 -2.72
N SER A 234 10.60 34.65 -3.24
CA SER A 234 11.70 34.08 -2.44
C SER A 234 12.15 35.01 -1.30
N SER A 235 12.20 36.32 -1.55
CA SER A 235 12.51 37.31 -0.51
C SER A 235 11.44 37.39 0.57
N LEU A 236 10.15 37.25 0.20
CA LEU A 236 9.03 37.27 1.13
C LEU A 236 8.97 35.98 1.97
N ILE A 237 9.25 34.81 1.37
CA ILE A 237 9.42 33.54 2.07
C ILE A 237 10.49 33.69 3.15
N TRP A 238 11.69 34.17 2.78
CA TRP A 238 12.80 34.34 3.72
C TRP A 238 12.43 35.25 4.89
N TYR A 239 11.72 36.35 4.62
CA TYR A 239 11.24 37.26 5.68
C TYR A 239 10.24 36.58 6.61
N TYR A 240 9.22 35.90 6.08
CA TYR A 240 8.23 35.19 6.89
C TYR A 240 8.85 34.04 7.69
N GLN A 241 9.86 33.36 7.14
CA GLN A 241 10.63 32.31 7.83
C GLN A 241 11.43 32.85 9.02
N SER A 242 12.07 34.02 8.88
CA SER A 242 12.82 34.65 9.98
C SER A 242 11.90 35.07 11.15
N GLU A 243 10.74 35.65 10.84
CA GLU A 243 9.73 36.00 11.84
C GLU A 243 9.11 34.75 12.48
N PHE A 244 8.80 33.73 11.67
CA PHE A 244 8.29 32.45 12.17
C PHE A 244 9.28 31.75 13.10
N TYR A 245 10.54 31.64 12.70
CA TYR A 245 11.62 31.08 13.53
C TYR A 245 11.73 31.81 14.88
N THR A 246 11.64 33.15 14.86
CA THR A 246 11.71 33.96 16.09
C THR A 246 10.51 33.69 17.01
N ALA A 247 9.30 33.56 16.47
CA ALA A 247 8.11 33.17 17.23
C ALA A 247 8.23 31.73 17.77
N LEU A 248 8.69 30.79 16.95
CA LEU A 248 8.85 29.38 17.29
C LEU A 248 9.88 29.16 18.40
N MET A 249 11.03 29.85 18.36
CA MET A 249 12.04 29.76 19.42
C MET A 249 11.53 30.28 20.77
N LYS A 250 10.62 31.26 20.76
CA LYS A 250 9.92 31.72 21.97
C LYS A 250 8.94 30.65 22.48
N GLU A 251 8.13 30.09 21.59
CA GLU A 251 7.18 29.01 21.92
C GLU A 251 7.88 27.74 22.44
N ILE A 252 9.01 27.35 21.84
CA ILE A 252 9.91 26.29 22.34
C ILE A 252 10.35 26.59 23.78
N THR A 253 10.71 27.83 24.08
CA THR A 253 11.20 28.22 25.41
C THR A 253 10.06 28.15 26.44
N GLU A 254 8.88 28.69 26.12
CA GLU A 254 7.69 28.67 26.98
C GLU A 254 7.22 27.22 27.24
N LEU A 255 7.13 26.37 26.21
CA LEU A 255 6.71 24.97 26.36
C LEU A 255 7.76 24.07 27.04
N ILE A 256 9.04 24.46 27.04
CA ILE A 256 10.08 23.84 27.88
C ILE A 256 9.85 24.15 29.37
N GLU A 257 9.46 25.38 29.71
CA GLU A 257 9.12 25.77 31.09
C GLU A 257 7.82 25.10 31.56
N GLU A 258 6.83 24.94 30.68
CA GLU A 258 5.59 24.19 30.95
C GLU A 258 5.76 22.66 30.93
N GLU A 259 6.99 22.16 30.80
CA GLU A 259 7.32 20.73 30.85
C GLU A 259 6.73 19.87 29.70
N GLN A 260 6.23 20.45 28.60
CA GLN A 260 5.48 19.75 27.53
C GLN A 260 6.35 19.20 26.38
N TYR A 261 7.37 18.37 26.67
CA TYR A 261 8.33 17.94 25.65
C TYR A 261 7.70 17.02 24.59
N GLY A 262 6.77 16.15 24.98
CA GLY A 262 6.07 15.25 24.04
C GLY A 262 5.31 15.98 22.94
N TYR A 263 4.51 16.99 23.31
CA TYR A 263 3.78 17.85 22.37
C TYR A 263 4.74 18.64 21.47
N LEU A 264 5.76 19.25 22.07
CA LEU A 264 6.69 20.11 21.36
C LEU A 264 7.48 19.35 20.28
N ILE A 265 7.95 18.12 20.55
CA ILE A 265 8.63 17.28 19.55
C ILE A 265 7.71 16.99 18.35
N LYS A 266 6.41 16.71 18.58
CA LYS A 266 5.45 16.49 17.49
C LYS A 266 5.28 17.76 16.65
N TYR A 267 5.00 18.89 17.29
CA TYR A 267 4.81 20.18 16.62
C TYR A 267 6.04 20.61 15.80
N LEU A 268 7.25 20.46 16.35
CA LEU A 268 8.49 20.78 15.64
C LEU A 268 8.72 19.93 14.38
N ASN A 269 8.31 18.66 14.39
CA ASN A 269 8.35 17.82 13.20
C ASN A 269 7.32 18.24 12.14
N GLU A 270 6.13 18.67 12.56
CA GLU A 270 5.07 19.15 11.66
C GLU A 270 5.44 20.48 10.97
N VAL A 271 6.12 21.40 11.68
CA VAL A 271 6.52 22.70 11.12
C VAL A 271 7.88 22.73 10.42
N ARG A 272 8.70 21.69 10.58
CA ARG A 272 10.04 21.57 9.97
C ARG A 272 10.10 21.97 8.48
N PRO A 273 9.19 21.53 7.59
CA PRO A 273 9.25 21.86 6.17
C PRO A 273 9.11 23.36 5.85
N TYR A 274 8.59 24.16 6.79
CA TYR A 274 8.27 25.57 6.57
C TYR A 274 9.32 26.53 7.11
N LEU A 275 10.23 26.09 7.97
CA LEU A 275 11.29 26.92 8.54
C LEU A 275 12.33 27.35 7.50
N GLY A 276 12.65 26.48 6.54
CA GLY A 276 13.73 26.68 5.57
C GLY A 276 15.06 26.09 6.04
N GLU A 277 15.87 25.66 5.07
CA GLU A 277 17.13 24.92 5.29
C GLU A 277 18.10 25.68 6.21
N GLN A 278 18.10 27.02 6.17
CA GLN A 278 18.97 27.87 6.98
C GLN A 278 18.78 27.74 8.52
N TYR A 279 17.70 27.12 8.99
CA TYR A 279 17.45 26.85 10.41
C TYR A 279 17.44 25.36 10.76
N GLU A 280 17.69 24.46 9.81
CA GLU A 280 17.57 23.01 10.01
C GLU A 280 18.50 22.47 11.09
N ASP A 281 19.78 22.88 11.09
CA ASP A 281 20.75 22.49 12.13
C ASP A 281 20.31 22.94 13.54
N THR A 282 19.74 24.14 13.65
CA THR A 282 19.27 24.68 14.93
C THR A 282 18.02 23.96 15.43
N LEU A 283 17.10 23.61 14.52
CA LEU A 283 15.93 22.79 14.83
C LEU A 283 16.35 21.37 15.27
N ASN A 284 17.29 20.76 14.57
CA ASN A 284 17.83 19.44 14.91
C ASN A 284 18.50 19.45 16.30
N LEU A 285 19.23 20.52 16.64
CA LEU A 285 19.79 20.70 17.98
C LEU A 285 18.70 20.83 19.05
N ALA A 286 17.66 21.65 18.81
CA ALA A 286 16.53 21.79 19.72
C ALA A 286 15.77 20.48 19.93
N LEU A 287 15.49 19.74 18.85
CA LEU A 287 14.88 18.40 18.90
C LEU A 287 15.74 17.39 19.68
N SER A 288 17.06 17.42 19.51
CA SER A 288 18.00 16.58 20.25
C SER A 288 17.97 16.90 21.75
N ASP A 289 18.02 18.19 22.13
CA ASP A 289 17.97 18.62 23.53
C ASP A 289 16.63 18.28 24.20
N LEU A 290 15.51 18.42 23.49
CA LEU A 290 14.19 18.01 23.96
C LEU A 290 14.09 16.49 24.16
N THR A 291 14.60 15.72 23.20
CA THR A 291 14.64 14.25 23.28
C THR A 291 15.50 13.80 24.47
N LEU A 292 16.64 14.46 24.71
CA LEU A 292 17.51 14.19 25.86
C LEU A 292 16.82 14.53 27.19
N LYS A 293 16.15 15.69 27.30
CA LYS A 293 15.39 16.07 28.51
C LYS A 293 14.26 15.07 28.81
N ARG A 294 13.53 14.63 27.79
CA ARG A 294 12.47 13.62 27.91
C ARG A 294 13.02 12.27 28.35
N ALA A 295 14.13 11.81 27.76
CA ALA A 295 14.82 10.60 28.19
C ALA A 295 15.30 10.68 29.66
N GLN A 296 15.83 11.84 30.08
CA GLN A 296 16.24 12.07 31.48
C GLN A 296 15.05 12.02 32.46
N ARG A 297 13.87 12.57 32.10
CA ARG A 297 12.65 12.44 32.91
C ARG A 297 12.23 10.99 33.07
N ARG A 298 12.13 10.27 31.95
CA ARG A 298 11.82 8.84 31.93
C ARG A 298 12.78 8.06 32.83
N ASP A 299 14.09 8.24 32.65
CA ASP A 299 15.10 7.48 33.40
C ASP A 299 15.05 7.78 34.91
N LYS A 300 14.69 9.03 35.28
CA LYS A 300 14.42 9.41 36.67
C LYS A 300 13.17 8.73 37.23
N ALA A 301 12.09 8.63 36.45
CA ALA A 301 10.84 7.96 36.86
C ALA A 301 11.03 6.45 37.00
N LEU A 302 11.67 5.80 36.03
CA LEU A 302 12.05 4.38 36.10
C LEU A 302 13.02 4.14 37.27
N GLY A 303 13.97 5.04 37.50
CA GLY A 303 14.92 5.01 38.61
C GLY A 303 14.26 5.07 39.99
N LYS A 304 13.17 5.83 40.16
CA LYS A 304 12.36 5.88 41.40
C LYS A 304 11.79 4.51 41.78
N TYR A 305 11.55 3.65 40.79
CA TYR A 305 10.82 2.38 40.94
C TYR A 305 11.60 1.13 40.50
N ASN A 306 12.91 1.24 40.27
CA ASN A 306 13.76 0.19 39.69
C ASN A 306 13.71 -1.18 40.41
N ALA A 307 13.42 -1.20 41.72
CA ALA A 307 13.28 -2.40 42.53
C ALA A 307 11.85 -2.98 42.57
N LYS A 308 10.86 -2.29 41.99
CA LYS A 308 9.44 -2.69 41.89
C LYS A 308 8.97 -2.97 40.46
N ILE A 309 9.71 -2.55 39.44
CA ILE A 309 9.38 -2.75 38.02
C ILE A 309 10.41 -3.62 37.31
N GLN A 310 10.02 -4.14 36.15
CA GLN A 310 10.93 -4.67 35.14
C GLN A 310 10.63 -3.98 33.79
N VAL A 311 11.63 -3.93 32.91
CA VAL A 311 11.50 -3.37 31.57
C VAL A 311 11.97 -4.43 30.57
N ALA A 312 11.09 -4.83 29.66
CA ALA A 312 11.40 -5.78 28.58
C ALA A 312 11.37 -5.05 27.23
N SER A 313 12.49 -5.08 26.50
CA SER A 313 12.57 -4.55 25.14
C SER A 313 12.25 -5.63 24.11
N ILE A 314 11.46 -5.26 23.10
CA ILE A 314 11.01 -6.11 21.99
C ILE A 314 11.43 -5.40 20.69
N PRO A 315 12.68 -5.60 20.22
CA PRO A 315 13.24 -4.85 19.10
C PRO A 315 12.44 -5.01 17.80
N GLU A 316 11.91 -6.21 17.54
CA GLU A 316 11.16 -6.54 16.33
C GLU A 316 9.87 -5.74 16.18
N ALA A 317 9.27 -5.32 17.30
CA ALA A 317 8.05 -4.51 17.35
C ALA A 317 8.34 -3.02 17.61
N ASN A 318 9.60 -2.63 17.78
CA ASN A 318 10.02 -1.32 18.30
C ASN A 318 9.32 -0.94 19.62
N GLN A 319 9.09 -1.91 20.51
CA GLN A 319 8.33 -1.75 21.75
C GLN A 319 9.19 -2.00 23.00
N GLN A 320 8.81 -1.35 24.09
CA GLN A 320 9.23 -1.71 25.45
C GLN A 320 7.97 -1.88 26.32
N ILE A 321 8.00 -2.90 27.17
CA ILE A 321 6.96 -3.19 28.15
C ILE A 321 7.52 -2.91 29.53
N ILE A 322 6.87 -2.01 30.28
CA ILE A 322 7.21 -1.71 31.67
C ILE A 322 6.10 -2.29 32.53
N ALA A 323 6.44 -3.19 33.46
CA ALA A 323 5.46 -3.88 34.28
C ALA A 323 5.99 -4.14 35.70
N PRO A 324 5.12 -4.43 36.69
CA PRO A 324 5.57 -4.81 38.03
C PRO A 324 6.51 -6.04 37.98
N ASN A 325 7.56 -6.05 38.80
CA ASN A 325 8.58 -7.09 38.80
C ASN A 325 8.08 -8.48 39.26
N GLN A 326 6.87 -8.55 39.81
CA GLN A 326 6.27 -9.75 40.39
C GLN A 326 5.81 -10.78 39.34
N ILE A 327 5.56 -10.35 38.10
CA ILE A 327 5.11 -11.22 36.99
C ILE A 327 6.15 -11.19 35.89
N GLN A 328 6.85 -12.30 35.65
CA GLN A 328 7.80 -12.39 34.54
C GLN A 328 7.13 -12.02 33.21
N ILE A 329 7.69 -11.06 32.46
CA ILE A 329 7.19 -10.76 31.11
C ILE A 329 7.55 -11.92 30.17
N PRO A 330 6.58 -12.54 29.46
CA PRO A 330 6.85 -13.62 28.52
C PRO A 330 7.76 -13.17 27.36
N SER A 331 8.82 -13.94 27.11
CA SER A 331 9.76 -13.66 26.00
C SER A 331 9.22 -14.18 24.67
N PHE A 332 8.86 -13.27 23.78
CA PHE A 332 8.30 -13.52 22.46
C PHE A 332 8.76 -12.45 21.46
N ALA A 333 8.63 -12.72 20.16
CA ALA A 333 8.91 -11.75 19.09
C ALA A 333 7.93 -10.55 19.02
N ALA A 334 6.82 -10.62 19.77
CA ALA A 334 5.86 -9.55 19.99
C ALA A 334 5.21 -9.75 21.36
N PHE A 335 4.83 -8.67 22.06
CA PHE A 335 4.19 -8.79 23.37
C PHE A 335 2.84 -9.51 23.28
N ASN A 336 2.66 -10.58 24.05
CA ASN A 336 1.40 -11.32 24.11
C ASN A 336 0.66 -10.99 25.42
N GLN A 337 -0.24 -10.01 25.33
CA GLN A 337 -1.12 -9.56 26.41
C GLN A 337 -1.93 -10.71 27.04
N VAL A 338 -2.42 -11.66 26.25
CA VAL A 338 -3.21 -12.80 26.76
C VAL A 338 -2.33 -13.74 27.58
N SER A 339 -1.11 -14.04 27.13
CA SER A 339 -0.15 -14.84 27.90
C SER A 339 0.28 -14.14 29.19
N TYR A 340 0.52 -12.83 29.13
CA TYR A 340 0.84 -12.03 30.31
C TYR A 340 -0.31 -12.04 31.33
N ALA A 341 -1.53 -11.71 30.90
CA ALA A 341 -2.73 -11.73 31.75
C ALA A 341 -3.00 -13.11 32.37
N THR A 342 -2.87 -14.18 31.58
CA THR A 342 -3.00 -15.55 32.08
C THR A 342 -2.01 -15.81 33.22
N GLN A 343 -0.76 -15.40 33.05
CA GLN A 343 0.27 -15.56 34.07
C GLN A 343 -0.02 -14.71 35.32
N VAL A 344 -0.54 -13.49 35.17
CA VAL A 344 -0.97 -12.67 36.32
C VAL A 344 -1.99 -13.44 37.15
N PHE A 345 -3.14 -13.77 36.57
CA PHE A 345 -4.27 -14.31 37.32
C PHE A 345 -4.09 -15.79 37.72
N SER A 346 -3.15 -16.52 37.11
CA SER A 346 -2.82 -17.90 37.49
C SER A 346 -1.64 -18.03 38.47
N SER A 347 -0.87 -16.97 38.76
CA SER A 347 0.34 -17.08 39.59
C SER A 347 0.56 -15.98 40.64
N VAL A 348 -0.08 -14.81 40.51
CA VAL A 348 0.04 -13.74 41.50
C VAL A 348 -0.86 -14.02 42.70
N LYS A 349 -0.25 -13.98 43.87
CA LYS A 349 -0.85 -14.27 45.17
C LYS A 349 -0.76 -12.99 46.02
N LYS A 350 -1.87 -12.51 46.60
CA LYS A 350 -1.83 -11.44 47.59
C LYS A 350 -1.05 -11.94 48.81
N TYR A 351 -0.25 -11.06 49.43
CA TYR A 351 0.73 -11.47 50.45
C TYR A 351 0.06 -12.01 51.72
N ASP A 352 0.65 -13.08 52.23
CA ASP A 352 0.31 -13.73 53.49
C ASP A 352 0.82 -12.89 54.67
N SER A 353 -0.03 -12.67 55.68
CA SER A 353 0.42 -12.12 56.96
C SER A 353 1.12 -13.23 57.77
N ASP A 354 2.18 -12.91 58.53
CA ASP A 354 3.09 -13.86 59.21
C ASP A 354 2.47 -14.87 60.23
N GLU A 355 1.14 -15.05 60.29
CA GLU A 355 0.43 -15.91 61.26
C GLU A 355 -0.71 -16.80 60.66
N VAL A 356 -0.53 -17.50 59.53
CA VAL A 356 -1.55 -18.48 59.09
C VAL A 356 -1.05 -19.83 58.55
N THR A 357 -1.84 -20.87 58.82
CA THR A 357 -1.66 -22.27 58.40
C THR A 357 -2.13 -22.52 56.96
N GLU A 358 -1.63 -23.60 56.33
CA GLU A 358 -1.82 -24.00 54.91
C GLU A 358 -3.27 -24.02 54.35
N ASP A 359 -4.30 -23.95 55.21
CA ASP A 359 -5.73 -23.99 54.84
C ASP A 359 -6.36 -22.61 54.56
N VAL A 360 -5.64 -21.49 54.67
CA VAL A 360 -6.20 -20.15 54.42
C VAL A 360 -5.99 -19.69 52.98
N VAL A 361 -7.08 -19.17 52.41
CA VAL A 361 -7.23 -18.85 50.99
C VAL A 361 -6.21 -17.82 50.55
N VAL A 362 -5.40 -18.23 49.59
CA VAL A 362 -4.51 -17.34 48.86
C VAL A 362 -5.34 -16.53 47.86
N GLU A 363 -5.54 -15.25 48.14
CA GLU A 363 -6.22 -14.35 47.20
C GLU A 363 -5.38 -14.09 45.94
N TYR A 364 -6.06 -13.90 44.81
CA TYR A 364 -5.50 -13.60 43.49
C TYR A 364 -5.55 -12.07 43.24
N ALA A 365 -4.70 -11.54 42.36
CA ALA A 365 -4.80 -10.12 41.99
C ALA A 365 -6.10 -9.83 41.21
N ASN A 366 -6.85 -8.82 41.63
CA ASN A 366 -8.02 -8.30 40.92
C ASN A 366 -7.62 -7.27 39.85
N MET A 367 -6.46 -6.63 40.00
CA MET A 367 -5.97 -5.59 39.09
C MET A 367 -4.47 -5.71 38.83
N MET A 368 -4.05 -5.54 37.57
CA MET A 368 -2.64 -5.46 37.22
C MET A 368 -2.36 -4.45 36.09
N PRO A 369 -1.71 -3.32 36.40
CA PRO A 369 -1.32 -2.32 35.40
C PRO A 369 0.03 -2.66 34.74
N TYR A 370 0.17 -2.32 33.47
CA TYR A 370 1.44 -2.29 32.75
C TYR A 370 1.44 -1.20 31.68
N LEU A 371 2.62 -0.79 31.22
CA LEU A 371 2.79 0.19 30.16
C LEU A 371 3.33 -0.47 28.90
N THR A 372 2.76 -0.10 27.76
CA THR A 372 3.36 -0.32 26.43
C THR A 372 3.88 1.01 25.93
N THR A 373 5.13 1.04 25.48
CA THR A 373 5.77 2.24 24.93
C THR A 373 6.68 1.86 23.77
N ASN A 374 7.05 2.79 22.89
CA ASN A 374 8.01 2.48 21.82
C ASN A 374 9.46 2.52 22.35
N SER A 375 10.45 2.02 21.60
CA SER A 375 11.84 1.93 22.12
C SER A 375 12.48 3.28 22.47
N GLU A 376 12.02 4.35 21.84
CA GLU A 376 12.45 5.73 22.10
C GLU A 376 11.70 6.36 23.29
N ILE A 377 10.58 5.75 23.70
CA ILE A 377 9.69 6.19 24.76
C ILE A 377 9.12 7.59 24.45
N THR A 378 8.76 7.78 23.17
CA THR A 378 8.10 8.98 22.64
C THR A 378 6.57 8.89 22.64
N SER A 379 6.00 7.70 22.89
CA SER A 379 4.58 7.46 23.19
C SER A 379 4.44 6.37 24.25
N ALA A 380 3.39 6.43 25.08
CA ALA A 380 3.02 5.35 26.00
C ALA A 380 1.51 5.11 26.00
N ALA A 381 1.11 3.91 26.38
CA ALA A 381 -0.25 3.50 26.69
C ALA A 381 -0.24 2.77 28.04
N LEU A 382 -1.07 3.20 28.98
CA LEU A 382 -1.29 2.50 30.26
C LEU A 382 -2.44 1.51 30.08
N THR A 383 -2.14 0.22 30.19
CA THR A 383 -3.16 -0.83 30.18
C THR A 383 -3.35 -1.38 31.58
N VAL A 384 -4.59 -1.47 32.03
CA VAL A 384 -4.96 -2.13 33.28
C VAL A 384 -5.72 -3.41 32.95
N MET A 385 -5.24 -4.51 33.51
CA MET A 385 -5.91 -5.81 33.43
C MET A 385 -6.79 -5.98 34.66
N PHE A 386 -8.09 -6.16 34.45
CA PHE A 386 -9.07 -6.39 35.51
C PHE A 386 -9.49 -7.86 35.47
N GLY A 387 -9.38 -8.55 36.60
CA GLY A 387 -9.64 -9.99 36.70
C GLY A 387 -10.42 -10.37 37.94
N VAL A 388 -11.18 -11.44 37.82
CA VAL A 388 -12.01 -12.02 38.87
C VAL A 388 -11.91 -13.55 38.82
N MET A 389 -11.69 -14.17 39.97
CA MET A 389 -11.78 -15.61 40.16
C MET A 389 -13.00 -15.91 41.04
N ASN A 390 -13.85 -16.81 40.57
CA ASN A 390 -15.08 -17.20 41.23
C ASN A 390 -15.37 -18.70 41.01
N THR A 391 -16.28 -19.29 41.78
CA THR A 391 -16.69 -20.70 41.59
C THR A 391 -17.61 -20.90 40.38
N GLU A 392 -18.28 -19.83 39.95
CA GLU A 392 -19.19 -19.82 38.79
C GLU A 392 -18.87 -18.64 37.86
N LYS A 393 -19.29 -18.74 36.59
CA LYS A 393 -19.08 -17.70 35.58
C LYS A 393 -19.95 -16.48 35.89
N ILE A 394 -19.34 -15.33 36.06
CA ILE A 394 -20.01 -14.04 36.19
C ILE A 394 -20.50 -13.56 34.82
N ASN A 395 -19.72 -13.83 33.76
CA ASN A 395 -19.90 -13.26 32.41
C ASN A 395 -20.15 -11.75 32.50
N PHE A 396 -19.19 -11.03 33.10
CA PHE A 396 -19.32 -9.59 33.28
C PHE A 396 -19.27 -8.86 31.93
N ASN A 397 -20.19 -7.92 31.76
CA ASN A 397 -20.33 -7.07 30.58
C ASN A 397 -20.00 -5.60 30.88
N GLU A 398 -19.65 -5.27 32.13
CA GLU A 398 -19.14 -3.97 32.53
C GLU A 398 -18.19 -4.12 33.73
N VAL A 399 -17.13 -3.32 33.75
CA VAL A 399 -16.21 -3.17 34.89
C VAL A 399 -16.20 -1.71 35.31
N GLN A 400 -16.37 -1.46 36.60
CA GLN A 400 -16.19 -0.13 37.20
C GLN A 400 -15.05 -0.14 38.21
N LEU A 401 -14.26 0.92 38.23
CA LEU A 401 -13.33 1.22 39.31
C LEU A 401 -13.92 2.36 40.14
N VAL A 402 -14.18 2.06 41.41
CA VAL A 402 -14.86 2.94 42.37
C VAL A 402 -13.85 3.41 43.40
N VAL A 403 -13.74 4.73 43.58
CA VAL A 403 -12.92 5.35 44.63
C VAL A 403 -13.84 6.12 45.57
N ASN A 404 -13.75 5.85 46.87
CA ASN A 404 -14.54 6.51 47.92
C ASN A 404 -16.06 6.49 47.65
N GLY A 405 -16.55 5.40 47.06
CA GLY A 405 -17.96 5.22 46.70
C GLY A 405 -18.43 5.91 45.40
N GLN A 406 -17.52 6.55 44.64
CA GLN A 406 -17.82 7.13 43.32
C GLN A 406 -17.11 6.34 42.22
N SER A 407 -17.82 6.01 41.15
CA SER A 407 -17.20 5.43 39.95
C SER A 407 -16.39 6.52 39.24
N VAL A 408 -15.08 6.31 39.12
CA VAL A 408 -14.14 7.20 38.40
C VAL A 408 -13.77 6.65 37.03
N PHE A 409 -14.06 5.36 36.79
CA PHE A 409 -13.84 4.70 35.52
C PHE A 409 -14.89 3.62 35.32
N THR A 410 -15.48 3.56 34.13
CA THR A 410 -16.49 2.57 33.74
C THR A 410 -16.23 2.12 32.32
N TYR A 411 -16.14 0.81 32.09
CA TYR A 411 -15.88 0.23 30.79
C TYR A 411 -16.87 -0.89 30.49
N SER A 412 -17.64 -0.73 29.42
CA SER A 412 -18.52 -1.77 28.88
C SER A 412 -17.70 -2.77 28.07
N VAL A 413 -17.84 -4.06 28.37
CA VAL A 413 -17.03 -5.14 27.81
C VAL A 413 -17.74 -5.78 26.63
N GLU A 414 -17.08 -5.87 25.48
CA GLU A 414 -17.59 -6.64 24.34
C GLU A 414 -17.36 -8.15 24.51
N ALA A 415 -18.26 -8.98 23.97
CA ALA A 415 -18.25 -10.43 24.14
C ALA A 415 -17.02 -11.15 23.55
N ASN A 416 -16.26 -10.47 22.68
CA ASN A 416 -14.99 -10.90 22.08
C ASN A 416 -13.75 -10.44 22.88
N GLU A 417 -13.89 -9.52 23.83
CA GLU A 417 -12.81 -8.99 24.68
C GLU A 417 -12.64 -9.84 25.93
N LEU A 418 -13.76 -10.24 26.57
CA LEU A 418 -13.76 -11.09 27.75
C LEU A 418 -12.95 -12.37 27.51
N ARG A 419 -12.04 -12.67 28.44
CA ARG A 419 -11.24 -13.90 28.47
C ARG A 419 -11.63 -14.71 29.69
N GLN A 420 -11.60 -16.03 29.56
CA GLN A 420 -11.89 -16.96 30.65
C GLN A 420 -10.96 -18.17 30.61
N VAL A 421 -10.54 -18.64 31.77
CA VAL A 421 -9.87 -19.93 31.99
C VAL A 421 -10.59 -20.64 33.14
N GLU A 422 -10.88 -21.91 32.94
CA GLU A 422 -11.66 -22.75 33.86
C GLU A 422 -10.77 -23.90 34.34
N ASN A 423 -10.71 -24.10 35.65
CA ASN A 423 -10.05 -25.25 36.29
C ASN A 423 -11.11 -26.06 37.08
N GLU A 424 -10.70 -27.14 37.76
CA GLU A 424 -11.64 -28.04 38.46
C GLU A 424 -12.45 -27.40 39.60
N PHE A 425 -12.04 -26.22 40.10
CA PHE A 425 -12.62 -25.57 41.29
C PHE A 425 -12.97 -24.09 41.11
N SER A 426 -12.44 -23.41 40.09
CA SER A 426 -12.74 -22.01 39.82
C SER A 426 -12.66 -21.63 38.34
N VAL A 427 -13.39 -20.57 37.99
CA VAL A 427 -13.28 -19.83 36.74
C VAL A 427 -12.55 -18.52 37.03
N ILE A 428 -11.57 -18.20 36.20
CA ILE A 428 -10.90 -16.91 36.15
C ILE A 428 -11.39 -16.20 34.90
N GLU A 429 -12.03 -15.03 35.06
CA GLU A 429 -12.49 -14.16 33.98
C GLU A 429 -11.71 -12.85 34.03
N TRP A 430 -11.29 -12.31 32.88
CA TRP A 430 -10.55 -11.05 32.84
C TRP A 430 -10.71 -10.28 31.52
N ILE A 431 -10.37 -8.99 31.59
CA ILE A 431 -10.23 -8.07 30.45
C ILE A 431 -8.89 -7.34 30.55
N SER A 432 -8.56 -6.56 29.52
CA SER A 432 -7.41 -5.66 29.51
C SER A 432 -7.82 -4.39 28.81
N VAL A 433 -7.74 -3.24 29.51
CA VAL A 433 -8.29 -1.97 29.04
C VAL A 433 -7.21 -0.91 29.05
N GLU A 434 -7.09 -0.16 27.95
CA GLU A 434 -6.25 1.04 27.89
C GLU A 434 -6.98 2.19 28.60
N ILE A 435 -6.30 2.82 29.56
CA ILE A 435 -6.84 3.92 30.35
C ILE A 435 -6.39 5.24 29.71
N ASP A 436 -7.31 6.18 29.56
CA ASP A 436 -7.06 7.49 28.98
C ASP A 436 -6.36 8.47 29.94
N ASP A 437 -5.74 9.49 29.35
CA ASP A 437 -5.03 10.57 30.04
C ASP A 437 -5.85 11.33 31.11
N GLU A 438 -7.17 11.48 30.95
CA GLU A 438 -8.01 12.24 31.87
C GLU A 438 -8.29 11.42 33.12
N THR A 439 -8.71 10.17 32.94
CA THR A 439 -8.89 9.20 34.02
C THR A 439 -7.57 8.96 34.79
N ILE A 440 -6.41 8.92 34.12
CA ILE A 440 -5.09 8.80 34.78
C ILE A 440 -4.80 10.01 35.69
N LYS A 441 -5.11 11.23 35.25
CA LYS A 441 -4.90 12.45 36.05
C LYS A 441 -5.84 12.49 37.25
N GLU A 442 -7.10 12.05 37.08
CA GLU A 442 -8.02 11.88 38.19
C GLU A 442 -7.46 10.88 39.21
N PHE A 443 -7.01 9.69 38.78
CA PHE A 443 -6.38 8.70 39.66
C PHE A 443 -5.17 9.23 40.41
N ILE A 444 -4.32 10.07 39.83
CA ILE A 444 -3.15 10.61 40.54
C ILE A 444 -3.55 11.69 41.56
N SER A 445 -4.61 12.46 41.27
CA SER A 445 -5.01 13.61 42.09
C SER A 445 -5.52 13.28 43.51
N ILE A 446 -6.05 12.07 43.72
CA ILE A 446 -6.69 11.67 44.98
C ILE A 446 -5.62 11.33 46.04
N PRO A 447 -5.61 11.91 47.26
CA PRO A 447 -4.58 11.60 48.26
C PRO A 447 -4.61 10.13 48.72
N ASN A 448 -3.46 9.43 48.65
CA ASN A 448 -3.35 8.00 48.99
C ASN A 448 -3.87 7.64 50.40
N GLU A 449 -3.75 8.55 51.36
CA GLU A 449 -4.16 8.34 52.76
C GLU A 449 -5.68 8.19 52.94
N ASN A 450 -6.48 8.55 51.93
CA ASN A 450 -7.96 8.50 51.96
C ASN A 450 -8.55 7.82 50.72
N ARG A 451 -7.91 6.77 50.17
CA ARG A 451 -8.47 5.99 49.05
C ARG A 451 -9.01 4.65 49.52
N GLU A 452 -10.32 4.54 49.63
CA GLU A 452 -11.02 3.26 49.58
C GLU A 452 -11.30 2.95 48.10
N MET A 453 -10.62 1.95 47.52
CA MET A 453 -10.84 1.55 46.12
C MET A 453 -11.43 0.15 46.03
N SER A 454 -12.43 0.00 45.17
CA SER A 454 -13.04 -1.30 44.85
C SER A 454 -13.33 -1.42 43.35
N ILE A 455 -13.36 -2.66 42.87
CA ILE A 455 -13.73 -2.99 41.49
C ILE A 455 -15.10 -3.66 41.52
N LEU A 456 -16.01 -3.15 40.69
CA LEU A 456 -17.30 -3.76 40.45
C LEU A 456 -17.26 -4.51 39.12
N PHE A 457 -17.39 -5.84 39.16
CA PHE A 457 -17.66 -6.66 37.99
C PHE A 457 -19.17 -6.84 37.88
N ILE A 458 -19.78 -6.28 36.84
CA ILE A 458 -21.22 -6.26 36.62
C ILE A 458 -21.52 -7.23 35.48
N GLY A 459 -22.35 -8.23 35.75
CA GLY A 459 -22.69 -9.28 34.79
C GLY A 459 -24.12 -9.79 34.92
N GLN A 460 -24.44 -10.84 34.16
CA GLN A 460 -25.79 -11.42 34.12
C GLN A 460 -26.25 -11.94 35.49
N ASN A 461 -25.30 -12.35 36.33
CA ASN A 461 -25.54 -12.91 37.67
C ASN A 461 -25.49 -11.85 38.80
N GLY A 462 -25.42 -10.55 38.46
CA GLY A 462 -25.43 -9.44 39.41
C GLY A 462 -24.11 -8.66 39.46
N VAL A 463 -23.92 -7.90 40.55
CA VAL A 463 -22.72 -7.09 40.82
C VAL A 463 -21.84 -7.83 41.82
N GLN A 464 -20.58 -8.06 41.48
CA GLN A 464 -19.55 -8.56 42.40
C GLN A 464 -18.58 -7.42 42.70
N ALA A 465 -18.40 -7.11 44.00
CA ALA A 465 -17.52 -6.04 44.46
C ALA A 465 -16.29 -6.64 45.16
N TYR A 466 -15.10 -6.19 44.76
CA TYR A 466 -13.83 -6.59 45.38
C TYR A 466 -13.06 -5.37 45.83
N GLU A 467 -12.60 -5.36 47.08
CA GLU A 467 -11.68 -4.34 47.59
C GLU A 467 -10.29 -4.52 46.94
N ILE A 468 -9.72 -3.42 46.45
CA ILE A 468 -8.36 -3.41 45.89
C ILE A 468 -7.37 -3.46 47.05
N ALA A 469 -6.44 -4.42 47.02
CA ALA A 469 -5.42 -4.51 48.06
C ALA A 469 -4.41 -3.34 47.94
N PRO A 470 -3.81 -2.88 49.06
CA PRO A 470 -2.85 -1.77 49.05
C PRO A 470 -1.70 -1.94 48.04
N ILE A 471 -1.27 -3.18 47.80
CA ILE A 471 -0.21 -3.50 46.83
C ILE A 471 -0.62 -3.28 45.37
N GLU A 472 -1.88 -3.55 45.03
CA GLU A 472 -2.45 -3.33 43.69
C GLU A 472 -2.68 -1.84 43.43
N MET A 473 -3.14 -1.12 44.46
CA MET A 473 -3.20 0.34 44.47
C MET A 473 -1.80 0.97 44.28
N GLU A 474 -0.78 0.50 45.00
CA GLU A 474 0.60 0.96 44.82
C GLU A 474 1.09 0.75 43.38
N MET A 475 0.76 -0.38 42.75
CA MET A 475 1.11 -0.65 41.36
C MET A 475 0.43 0.32 40.39
N LEU A 476 -0.86 0.61 40.57
CA LEU A 476 -1.58 1.54 39.71
C LEU A 476 -0.97 2.94 39.82
N VAL A 477 -0.79 3.45 41.05
CA VAL A 477 -0.17 4.76 41.27
C VAL A 477 1.25 4.82 40.67
N MET A 478 2.07 3.78 40.87
CA MET A 478 3.40 3.68 40.30
C MET A 478 3.39 3.73 38.76
N MET A 479 2.53 2.96 38.10
CA MET A 479 2.46 2.94 36.64
C MET A 479 1.87 4.23 36.06
N SER A 480 0.88 4.84 36.73
CA SER A 480 0.33 6.15 36.38
C SER A 480 1.38 7.27 36.50
N GLU A 481 2.22 7.26 37.55
CA GLU A 481 3.33 8.22 37.67
C GLU A 481 4.39 8.04 36.57
N ILE A 482 4.74 6.79 36.22
CA ILE A 482 5.70 6.51 35.13
C ILE A 482 5.11 6.95 33.79
N PHE A 483 3.82 6.72 33.55
CA PHE A 483 3.09 7.19 32.36
C PHE A 483 3.17 8.72 32.21
N GLU A 484 2.75 9.46 33.24
CA GLU A 484 2.80 10.93 33.24
C GLU A 484 4.22 11.47 33.00
N ALA A 485 5.25 10.82 33.56
CA ALA A 485 6.65 11.20 33.34
C ALA A 485 7.19 10.87 31.94
N ILE A 486 6.51 10.01 31.19
CA ILE A 486 6.81 9.70 29.77
C ILE A 486 6.05 10.65 28.83
N MET A 487 4.81 10.99 29.18
CA MET A 487 3.94 11.84 28.35
C MET A 487 4.29 13.33 28.42
N LYS A 488 4.89 13.78 29.53
CA LYS A 488 5.49 15.12 29.71
C LYS A 488 6.89 15.22 29.11
#